data_AF-A0A0F9TB26-F1
#
_entry.id   AF-A0A0F9TB26-F1
#
_cell.length_a   1.000
_cell.length_b   1.000
_cell.length_c   1.000
_cell.angle_alpha   90.00
_cell.angle_beta   90.00
_cell.angle_gamma   90.00
#
_symmetry.space_group_name_H-M   'P 1'
#
loop_
_entity.id
_entity.type
_entity.pdbx_description
1 polymer ?
#
loop_
_entity_poly.entity_id
_entity_poly.type
_entity_poly.pdbx_seq_one_letter_code
_entity_poly.pdbx_strand_id
1 'polypeptide(L)'
;MVNVVIPMAGRGSRFAQVGYTFPKPLIEVYHEGVNKPMIQMVVENIGVKGKYVFLALKEHCDNYALKYLLPLICKDNQCEIIEIDQVTEGAACTVLLAKEFINNDDELILANSDQWIDWSSEHFLQSLRSRDADGGICTFYATHPKWSFARVEEETNIITEVAEKKPI
;
A
#
# COMPACT_ATOMS: atom_id res chain seq x y z
N MET A 1 -10.30 -10.01 11.89
CA MET A 1 -9.16 -9.08 12.07
C MET A 1 -8.90 -8.44 10.70
N VAL A 2 -8.14 -7.35 10.59
CA VAL A 2 -7.78 -6.77 9.26
C VAL A 2 -6.29 -6.97 9.02
N ASN A 3 -5.94 -7.57 7.89
CA ASN A 3 -4.58 -7.69 7.39
C ASN A 3 -4.30 -6.58 6.38
N VAL A 4 -3.25 -5.80 6.60
CA VAL A 4 -2.81 -4.70 5.72
C VAL A 4 -1.47 -5.10 5.11
N VAL A 5 -1.44 -5.41 3.82
CA VAL A 5 -0.24 -5.88 3.13
C VAL A 5 0.34 -4.76 2.28
N ILE A 6 1.62 -4.44 2.54
CA ILE A 6 2.33 -3.33 1.90
C ILE A 6 3.59 -3.86 1.22
N PRO A 7 3.55 -4.14 -0.11
CA PRO A 7 4.76 -4.46 -0.85
C PRO A 7 5.64 -3.20 -1.00
N MET A 8 6.86 -3.28 -0.47
CA MET A 8 7.89 -2.22 -0.53
C MET A 8 9.24 -2.73 -1.06
N ALA A 9 9.15 -3.82 -1.81
CA ALA A 9 10.19 -4.57 -2.50
C ALA A 9 10.87 -3.86 -3.68
N GLY A 10 10.31 -2.74 -4.14
CA GLY A 10 10.79 -2.06 -5.35
C GLY A 10 12.12 -1.34 -5.10
N ARG A 11 13.06 -1.43 -6.05
CA ARG A 11 14.32 -0.68 -6.00
C ARG A 11 14.18 0.84 -6.14
N GLY A 12 13.00 1.35 -6.48
CA GLY A 12 12.79 2.79 -6.64
C GLY A 12 13.72 3.44 -7.66
N SER A 13 14.12 2.73 -8.72
CA SER A 13 15.19 3.14 -9.65
C SER A 13 15.04 4.56 -10.22
N ARG A 14 13.81 5.02 -10.48
CA ARG A 14 13.53 6.40 -10.92
C ARG A 14 13.97 7.46 -9.89
N PHE A 15 13.86 7.17 -8.60
CA PHE A 15 14.31 8.06 -7.51
C PHE A 15 15.83 8.03 -7.40
N ALA A 16 16.44 6.85 -7.47
CA ALA A 16 17.89 6.71 -7.45
C ALA A 16 18.56 7.48 -8.61
N GLN A 17 17.96 7.44 -9.81
CA GLN A 17 18.45 8.15 -11.00
C GLN A 17 18.45 9.68 -10.84
N VAL A 18 17.57 10.24 -10.02
CA VAL A 18 17.50 11.69 -9.75
C VAL A 18 18.22 12.08 -8.45
N GLY A 19 19.00 11.17 -7.86
CA GLY A 19 19.93 11.47 -6.76
C GLY A 19 19.46 11.06 -5.36
N TYR A 20 18.30 10.41 -5.21
CA TYR A 20 17.91 9.89 -3.90
C TYR A 20 18.78 8.69 -3.50
N THR A 21 19.33 8.73 -2.29
CA THR A 21 20.24 7.70 -1.74
C THR A 21 19.54 6.70 -0.83
N PHE A 22 18.36 7.04 -0.33
CA PHE A 22 17.52 6.17 0.48
C PHE A 22 16.51 5.41 -0.38
N PRO A 23 16.15 4.17 0.01
CA PRO A 23 15.02 3.46 -0.58
C PRO A 23 13.78 4.33 -0.57
N LYS A 24 12.97 4.24 -1.63
CA LYS A 24 11.77 5.09 -1.79
C LYS A 24 10.89 5.21 -0.53
N PRO A 25 10.57 4.12 0.19
CA PRO A 25 9.73 4.19 1.39
C PRO A 25 10.33 5.02 2.55
N LEU A 26 11.65 5.25 2.53
CA LEU A 26 12.38 6.01 3.55
C LEU A 26 12.69 7.45 3.15
N ILE A 27 12.34 7.85 1.92
CA ILE A 27 12.46 9.25 1.52
C ILE A 27 11.56 10.10 2.42
N GLU A 28 12.11 11.18 2.96
CA GLU A 28 11.37 12.12 3.78
C GLU A 28 10.36 12.92 2.95
N VAL A 29 9.14 13.03 3.48
CA VAL A 29 8.06 13.83 2.93
C VAL A 29 7.67 14.84 4.00
N TYR A 30 7.65 16.12 3.63
CA TYR A 30 7.18 17.19 4.51
C TYR A 30 5.66 17.21 4.53
N HIS A 31 5.06 17.04 5.72
CA HIS A 31 3.63 17.09 5.92
C HIS A 31 3.31 17.71 7.28
N GLU A 32 2.37 18.65 7.32
CA GLU A 32 1.89 19.31 8.56
C GLU A 32 3.02 19.85 9.47
N GLY A 33 4.08 20.41 8.88
CA GLY A 33 5.17 21.03 9.65
C GLY A 33 6.31 20.09 10.04
N VAL A 34 6.24 18.80 9.69
CA VAL A 34 7.22 17.79 10.08
C VAL A 34 7.64 16.94 8.87
N ASN A 35 8.92 16.57 8.79
CA ASN A 35 9.39 15.56 7.86
C ASN A 35 9.13 14.17 8.44
N LYS A 36 8.47 13.31 7.66
CA LYS A 36 8.22 11.91 7.99
C LYS A 36 8.71 11.02 6.86
N PRO A 37 9.24 9.80 7.13
CA PRO A 37 9.45 8.82 6.08
C PRO A 37 8.15 8.57 5.30
N MET A 38 8.25 8.43 3.98
CA MET A 38 7.10 8.17 3.11
C MET A 38 6.22 7.00 3.60
N ILE A 39 6.83 5.93 4.10
CA ILE A 39 6.09 4.77 4.63
C ILE A 39 5.29 5.09 5.90
N GLN A 40 5.76 6.03 6.72
CA GLN A 40 4.99 6.49 7.88
C GLN A 40 3.74 7.24 7.42
N MET A 41 3.88 8.12 6.42
CA MET A 41 2.75 8.83 5.82
C MET A 41 1.68 7.87 5.29
N VAL A 42 2.11 6.78 4.63
CA VAL A 42 1.22 5.73 4.11
C VAL A 42 0.48 5.01 5.25
N VAL A 43 1.20 4.54 6.27
CA VAL A 43 0.59 3.80 7.38
C VAL A 43 -0.42 4.65 8.16
N GLU A 44 -0.06 5.91 8.44
CA GLU A 44 -0.97 6.87 9.09
C GLU A 44 -2.19 7.16 8.21
N ASN A 45 -2.01 7.28 6.88
CA ASN A 45 -3.10 7.54 5.94
C ASN A 45 -4.06 6.35 5.75
N ILE A 46 -3.57 5.11 5.89
CA ILE A 46 -4.45 3.92 5.89
C ILE A 46 -5.39 4.00 7.10
N GLY A 47 -4.89 4.37 8.28
CA GLY A 47 -5.73 4.69 9.44
C GLY A 47 -6.61 3.55 9.94
N VAL A 48 -6.21 2.28 9.75
CA VAL A 48 -6.96 1.09 10.16
C VAL A 48 -6.19 0.33 11.23
N LYS A 49 -6.90 -0.15 12.26
CA LYS A 49 -6.29 -1.04 13.25
C LYS A 49 -6.22 -2.47 12.72
N GLY A 50 -5.06 -3.10 12.78
CA GLY A 50 -4.87 -4.45 12.25
C GLY A 50 -3.45 -4.97 12.32
N LYS A 51 -3.18 -5.99 11.50
CA LYS A 51 -1.85 -6.54 11.28
C LYS A 51 -1.27 -5.99 9.98
N TYR A 52 -0.19 -5.25 10.11
CA TYR A 52 0.55 -4.69 8.99
C TYR A 52 1.68 -5.63 8.60
N VAL A 53 1.65 -6.11 7.36
CA VAL A 53 2.63 -7.03 6.78
C VAL A 53 3.39 -6.29 5.69
N PHE A 54 4.66 -5.98 5.97
CA PHE A 54 5.55 -5.32 5.02
C PHE A 54 6.38 -6.35 4.27
N LEU A 55 6.38 -6.29 2.94
CA LEU A 55 7.29 -7.09 2.13
C LEU A 55 8.45 -6.22 1.65
N ALA A 56 9.60 -6.37 2.27
CA ALA A 56 10.77 -5.52 2.04
C ALA A 56 11.95 -6.32 1.49
N LEU A 57 12.73 -5.70 0.60
CA LEU A 57 13.99 -6.30 0.15
C LEU A 57 14.91 -6.52 1.36
N LYS A 58 15.51 -7.70 1.46
CA LYS A 58 16.49 -8.04 2.50
C LYS A 58 17.61 -7.02 2.57
N GLU A 59 18.13 -6.60 1.41
CA GLU A 59 19.12 -5.52 1.29
C GLU A 59 18.67 -4.22 1.97
N HIS A 60 17.39 -3.85 1.88
CA HIS A 60 16.89 -2.65 2.55
C HIS A 60 16.79 -2.85 4.06
N CYS A 61 16.39 -4.05 4.51
CA CYS A 61 16.31 -4.38 5.93
C CYS A 61 17.69 -4.33 6.60
N ASP A 62 18.71 -4.87 5.93
CA ASP A 62 20.08 -4.96 6.45
C ASP A 62 20.76 -3.58 6.49
N ASN A 63 20.48 -2.70 5.53
CA ASN A 63 21.18 -1.42 5.39
C ASN A 63 20.46 -0.21 6.03
N TYR A 64 19.14 -0.28 6.29
CA TYR A 64 18.36 0.90 6.69
C TYR A 64 17.49 0.71 7.94
N ALA A 65 17.83 -0.25 8.81
CA ALA A 65 17.18 -0.44 10.11
C ALA A 65 15.64 -0.59 10.05
N LEU A 66 15.09 -1.10 8.94
CA LEU A 66 13.64 -1.23 8.75
C LEU A 66 12.98 -2.09 9.84
N LYS A 67 13.70 -3.10 10.35
CA LYS A 67 13.26 -3.97 11.44
C LYS A 67 12.97 -3.23 12.75
N TYR A 68 13.54 -2.05 12.94
CA TYR A 68 13.30 -1.21 14.10
C TYR A 68 12.30 -0.09 13.79
N LEU A 69 12.41 0.51 12.60
CA LEU A 69 11.56 1.63 12.19
C LEU A 69 10.08 1.24 12.00
N LEU A 70 9.81 0.13 11.30
CA LEU A 70 8.43 -0.25 10.96
C LEU A 70 7.58 -0.57 12.21
N PRO A 71 8.09 -1.28 13.24
CA PRO A 71 7.36 -1.44 14.50
C PRO A 71 7.05 -0.12 15.22
N LEU A 72 7.94 0.87 15.16
CA LEU A 72 7.69 2.20 15.74
C LEU A 72 6.57 2.95 15.02
N ILE A 73 6.54 2.85 13.69
CA ILE A 73 5.48 3.41 12.85
C ILE A 73 4.14 2.71 13.17
N CYS A 74 4.17 1.39 13.34
CA CYS A 74 3.01 0.57 13.64
C CYS A 74 2.72 0.43 15.15
N LYS A 75 3.12 1.36 16.01
CA LYS A 75 3.02 1.23 17.49
C LYS A 75 1.66 0.78 18.05
N ASP A 76 0.57 1.11 17.37
CA ASP A 76 -0.81 0.79 17.76
C ASP A 76 -1.37 -0.45 17.04
N ASN A 77 -0.52 -1.17 16.29
CA ASN A 77 -0.86 -2.25 15.38
C ASN A 77 0.12 -3.44 15.52
N GLN A 78 -0.27 -4.61 15.02
CA GLN A 78 0.69 -5.70 14.83
C GLN A 78 1.57 -5.38 13.61
N CYS A 79 2.86 -5.67 13.70
CA CYS A 79 3.82 -5.42 12.63
C CYS A 79 4.56 -6.71 12.31
N GLU A 80 4.50 -7.12 11.04
CA GLU A 80 5.20 -8.26 10.48
C GLU A 80 6.05 -7.79 9.29
N ILE A 81 7.27 -8.31 9.17
CA ILE A 81 8.20 -7.95 8.09
C ILE A 81 8.67 -9.21 7.41
N ILE A 82 8.23 -9.39 6.16
CA ILE A 82 8.68 -10.46 5.28
C ILE A 82 9.84 -9.92 4.45
N GLU A 83 11.03 -10.46 4.68
CA GLU A 83 12.19 -10.19 3.83
C GLU A 83 12.08 -10.96 2.51
N ILE A 84 12.40 -10.29 1.41
CA ILE A 84 12.52 -10.92 0.10
C ILE A 84 13.93 -10.71 -0.44
N ASP A 85 14.51 -11.76 -1.04
CA ASP A 85 15.90 -11.70 -1.51
C ASP A 85 16.06 -10.90 -2.80
N GLN A 86 15.00 -10.85 -3.63
CA GLN A 86 15.04 -10.21 -4.94
C GLN A 86 13.69 -9.60 -5.32
N VAL A 87 13.74 -8.64 -6.24
CA VAL A 87 12.55 -8.02 -6.82
C VAL A 87 11.78 -9.09 -7.62
N THR A 88 10.47 -9.17 -7.41
CA THR A 88 9.60 -10.10 -8.15
C THR A 88 9.08 -9.47 -9.45
N GLU A 89 8.33 -10.24 -10.24
CA GLU A 89 7.76 -9.79 -11.52
C GLU A 89 6.68 -8.71 -11.39
N GLY A 90 6.19 -8.44 -10.17
CA GLY A 90 5.21 -7.39 -9.93
C GLY A 90 4.60 -7.39 -8.53
N ALA A 91 3.68 -6.46 -8.30
CA ALA A 91 3.04 -6.31 -6.99
C ALA A 91 2.26 -7.58 -6.57
N ALA A 92 1.51 -8.19 -7.48
CA ALA A 92 0.76 -9.43 -7.21
C ALA A 92 1.68 -10.59 -6.79
N CYS A 93 2.78 -10.81 -7.52
CA CYS A 93 3.78 -11.84 -7.16
C CYS A 93 4.43 -11.55 -5.81
N THR A 94 4.68 -10.28 -5.50
CA THR A 94 5.20 -9.87 -4.19
C THR A 94 4.21 -10.22 -3.09
N VAL A 95 2.96 -9.77 -3.21
CA VAL A 95 1.89 -10.01 -2.21
C VAL A 95 1.67 -11.50 -1.94
N LEU A 96 1.77 -12.36 -2.96
CA LEU A 96 1.64 -13.82 -2.79
C LEU A 96 2.68 -14.45 -1.87
N LEU A 97 3.82 -13.79 -1.62
CA LEU A 97 4.80 -14.25 -0.62
C LEU A 97 4.26 -14.13 0.81
N ALA A 98 3.22 -13.30 1.03
CA ALA A 98 2.49 -13.19 2.30
C ALA A 98 1.29 -14.15 2.38
N LYS A 99 1.28 -15.28 1.64
CA LYS A 99 0.15 -16.23 1.56
C LYS A 99 -0.47 -16.60 2.90
N GLU A 100 0.33 -16.75 3.95
CA GLU A 100 -0.13 -17.14 5.29
C GLU A 100 -1.00 -16.07 5.96
N PHE A 101 -0.85 -14.81 5.53
CA PHE A 101 -1.61 -13.67 6.02
C PHE A 101 -2.77 -13.28 5.11
N ILE A 102 -2.84 -13.78 3.88
CA ILE A 102 -3.91 -13.44 2.91
C ILE A 102 -4.82 -14.61 2.54
N ASN A 103 -4.41 -15.86 2.78
CA ASN A 103 -5.21 -17.05 2.51
C ASN A 103 -5.97 -17.49 3.76
N ASN A 104 -6.89 -16.63 4.20
CA ASN A 104 -7.73 -16.80 5.39
C ASN A 104 -9.02 -15.96 5.22
N ASP A 105 -9.91 -16.02 6.21
CA ASP A 105 -11.21 -15.32 6.18
C ASP A 105 -11.14 -13.89 6.79
N ASP A 106 -9.95 -13.37 7.10
CA ASP A 106 -9.80 -12.00 7.58
C ASP A 106 -9.91 -10.99 6.43
N GLU A 107 -10.37 -9.78 6.72
CA GLU A 107 -10.41 -8.69 5.74
C GLU A 107 -8.99 -8.30 5.31
N LEU A 108 -8.81 -7.99 4.03
CA LEU A 108 -7.51 -7.67 3.43
C LEU A 108 -7.51 -6.27 2.81
N ILE A 109 -6.52 -5.46 3.20
CA ILE A 109 -6.18 -4.20 2.54
C ILE A 109 -4.84 -4.36 1.85
N LEU A 110 -4.82 -4.12 0.54
CA LEU A 110 -3.59 -4.01 -0.25
C LEU A 110 -3.29 -2.53 -0.46
N ALA A 111 -2.12 -2.08 0.00
CA ALA A 111 -1.72 -0.68 -0.13
C ALA A 111 -0.30 -0.56 -0.67
N ASN A 112 -0.05 0.42 -1.53
CA ASN A 112 1.30 0.68 -2.01
C ASN A 112 2.11 1.48 -0.98
N SER A 113 3.42 1.23 -0.93
CA SER A 113 4.32 1.87 0.03
C SER A 113 4.62 3.36 -0.23
N ASP A 114 3.94 3.95 -1.20
CA ASP A 114 4.22 5.28 -1.75
C ASP A 114 2.96 6.09 -2.11
N GLN A 115 1.80 5.65 -1.62
CA GLN A 115 0.52 6.29 -1.90
C GLN A 115 -0.07 6.93 -0.65
N TRP A 116 -0.43 8.20 -0.81
CA TRP A 116 -1.25 8.93 0.15
C TRP A 116 -2.50 9.40 -0.59
N ILE A 117 -3.66 9.11 -0.03
CA ILE A 117 -4.96 9.42 -0.62
C ILE A 117 -5.80 10.23 0.37
N ASP A 118 -6.55 11.21 -0.14
CA ASP A 118 -7.54 11.92 0.66
C ASP A 118 -8.82 11.07 0.72
N TRP A 119 -9.01 10.36 1.83
CA TRP A 119 -10.10 9.40 2.00
C TRP A 119 -10.47 9.20 3.47
N SER A 120 -11.67 8.65 3.69
CA SER A 120 -12.08 8.11 4.99
C SER A 120 -12.07 6.58 4.91
N SER A 121 -11.09 5.96 5.58
CA SER A 121 -10.99 4.50 5.67
C SER A 121 -12.22 3.89 6.33
N GLU A 122 -12.77 4.53 7.36
CA GLU A 122 -14.00 4.12 8.03
C GLU A 122 -15.19 4.09 7.06
N HIS A 123 -15.45 5.20 6.36
CA HIS A 123 -16.58 5.28 5.43
C HIS A 123 -16.41 4.28 4.28
N PHE A 124 -15.20 4.15 3.73
CA PHE A 124 -14.93 3.19 2.66
C PHE A 124 -15.18 1.74 3.11
N LEU A 125 -14.59 1.32 4.22
CA LEU A 125 -14.76 -0.04 4.74
C LEU A 125 -16.21 -0.33 5.14
N GLN A 126 -16.89 0.62 5.78
CA GLN A 126 -18.31 0.48 6.12
C GLN A 126 -19.17 0.33 4.86
N SER A 127 -18.86 1.08 3.81
CA SER A 127 -19.57 1.00 2.53
C SER A 127 -19.38 -0.34 1.82
N LEU A 128 -18.22 -0.99 1.94
CA LEU A 128 -18.02 -2.34 1.42
C LEU A 128 -18.80 -3.38 2.24
N ARG A 129 -18.68 -3.31 3.57
CA ARG A 129 -19.37 -4.24 4.48
C ARG A 129 -20.88 -4.17 4.37
N SER A 130 -21.46 -2.97 4.26
CA SER A 130 -22.92 -2.79 4.16
C SER A 130 -23.53 -3.34 2.87
N ARG A 131 -22.70 -3.50 1.83
CA ARG A 131 -23.07 -4.05 0.53
C ARG A 131 -22.73 -5.53 0.39
N ASP A 132 -22.16 -6.14 1.42
CA ASP A 132 -21.64 -7.52 1.36
C ASP A 132 -20.71 -7.73 0.15
N ALA A 133 -19.83 -6.74 -0.10
CA ALA A 133 -18.99 -6.71 -1.28
C ALA A 133 -17.79 -7.65 -1.14
N ASP A 134 -17.48 -8.39 -2.21
CA ASP A 134 -16.27 -9.23 -2.30
C ASP A 134 -14.97 -8.41 -2.27
N GLY A 135 -15.03 -7.13 -2.63
CA GLY A 135 -13.88 -6.23 -2.64
C GLY A 135 -14.23 -4.83 -3.12
N GLY A 136 -13.24 -3.93 -3.03
CA GLY A 136 -13.37 -2.55 -3.48
C GLY A 136 -12.04 -1.93 -3.85
N ILE A 137 -12.10 -0.91 -4.71
CA ILE A 137 -10.92 -0.14 -5.15
C ILE A 137 -11.19 1.33 -4.83
N CYS A 138 -10.27 1.98 -4.11
CA CYS A 138 -10.31 3.44 -3.97
C CYS A 138 -9.90 4.10 -5.29
N THR A 139 -10.81 4.87 -5.88
CA THR A 139 -10.60 5.55 -7.17
C THR A 139 -10.60 7.06 -7.01
N PHE A 140 -9.96 7.75 -7.95
CA PHE A 140 -9.97 9.21 -8.07
C PHE A 140 -10.11 9.59 -9.54
N TYR A 141 -10.60 10.79 -9.83
CA TYR A 141 -10.72 11.28 -11.19
C TYR A 141 -9.36 11.65 -11.78
N ALA A 142 -9.04 11.08 -12.94
CA ALA A 142 -7.82 11.39 -13.68
C ALA A 142 -8.04 11.26 -15.18
N THR A 143 -7.26 11.99 -15.98
CA THR A 143 -7.26 11.89 -17.45
C THR A 143 -5.91 11.44 -18.03
N HIS A 144 -4.84 11.48 -17.23
CA HIS A 144 -3.51 11.10 -17.70
C HIS A 144 -3.39 9.57 -17.81
N PRO A 145 -2.92 9.02 -18.95
CA PRO A 145 -2.85 7.57 -19.20
C PRO A 145 -1.77 6.83 -18.40
N LYS A 146 -1.15 7.47 -17.40
CA LYS A 146 -0.13 6.82 -16.56
C LYS A 146 -0.76 5.91 -15.51
N TRP A 147 -2.05 6.10 -15.26
CA TRP A 147 -2.84 5.38 -14.26
C TRP A 147 -3.58 4.20 -14.90
N SER A 148 -4.03 3.29 -14.05
CA SER A 148 -5.08 2.33 -14.38
C SER A 148 -6.44 2.98 -14.15
N PHE A 149 -7.44 2.59 -14.93
CA PHE A 149 -8.79 3.18 -14.92
C PHE A 149 -9.81 2.11 -14.54
N ALA A 150 -10.89 2.55 -13.90
CA ALA A 150 -12.03 1.72 -13.57
C ALA A 150 -13.30 2.38 -14.12
N ARG A 151 -14.14 1.61 -14.82
CA ARG A 151 -15.47 2.05 -15.20
C ARG A 151 -16.41 1.78 -14.03
N VAL A 152 -16.98 2.84 -13.49
CA VAL A 152 -17.88 2.79 -12.34
C VAL A 152 -19.28 3.18 -12.80
N GLU A 153 -20.29 2.39 -12.44
CA GLU A 153 -21.67 2.80 -12.60
C GLU A 153 -22.02 3.87 -11.55
N GLU A 154 -22.52 5.02 -12.00
CA GLU A 154 -22.70 6.21 -11.13
C GLU A 154 -23.72 5.99 -10.00
N GLU A 155 -24.79 5.24 -10.24
CA GLU A 155 -25.87 5.06 -9.26
C GLU A 155 -25.49 4.09 -8.14
N THR A 156 -24.81 2.99 -8.48
CA THR A 156 -24.50 1.89 -7.53
C THR A 156 -23.07 1.92 -7.01
N ASN A 157 -22.19 2.68 -7.66
CA ASN A 157 -20.73 2.63 -7.48
C ASN A 157 -20.13 1.24 -7.72
N ILE A 158 -20.74 0.42 -8.60
CA ILE A 158 -20.20 -0.89 -9.00
C ILE A 158 -19.15 -0.70 -10.09
N ILE A 159 -18.01 -1.37 -9.92
CA ILE A 159 -16.95 -1.42 -10.94
C ILE A 159 -17.32 -2.49 -11.96
N THR A 160 -17.43 -2.11 -13.22
CA THR A 160 -17.79 -3.00 -14.34
C THR A 160 -16.61 -3.38 -15.23
N GLU A 161 -15.53 -2.59 -15.20
CA GLU A 161 -14.33 -2.80 -16.00
C GLU A 161 -13.12 -2.17 -15.29
N VAL A 162 -11.95 -2.81 -15.40
CA VAL A 162 -10.66 -2.24 -15.02
C VAL A 162 -9.69 -2.35 -16.20
N ALA A 163 -8.91 -1.29 -16.46
CA ALA A 163 -7.97 -1.25 -17.56
C ALA A 163 -6.64 -0.56 -17.19
N GLU A 164 -5.52 -1.24 -17.41
CA GLU A 164 -4.18 -0.70 -17.18
C GLU A 164 -3.81 0.30 -18.27
N LYS A 165 -3.51 1.56 -17.89
CA LYS A 165 -2.98 2.62 -18.79
C LYS A 165 -3.83 2.90 -20.04
N LYS A 166 -5.12 2.62 -19.95
CA LYS A 166 -6.11 2.85 -21.00
C LYS A 166 -7.31 3.55 -20.38
N PRO A 167 -7.54 4.84 -20.71
CA PRO A 167 -8.74 5.54 -20.29
C PRO A 167 -9.98 4.82 -20.82
N ILE A 168 -10.96 4.57 -19.94
CA ILE A 168 -12.21 3.84 -20.22
C ILE A 168 -13.40 4.59 -19.65
#